data_AF-A0A7N4NQP9-F1
#
_entry.id   AF-A0A7N4NQP9-F1
#
_cell.length_a   1.000
_cell.length_b   1.000
_cell.length_c   1.000
_cell.angle_alpha   90.00
_cell.angle_beta   90.00
_cell.angle_gamma   90.00
#
_symmetry.space_group_name_H-M   'P 1'
#
loop_
_entity.id
_entity.type
_entity.pdbx_description
1 polymer ?
#
loop_
_entity_poly.entity_id
_entity_poly.type
_entity_poly.pdbx_seq_one_letter_code
_entity_poly.pdbx_strand_id
1 'polypeptide(L)'
;MSTSNYSFKNRCVSILCCKFCKQVLSSRGMKAVLLADTEIDLYSTDIPPTNAVDFIGTCYFTEICQCKLKDIACLKWCKSATLGQLARGRRKYR
;
A
#
# COMPACT_ATOMS: atom_id res chain seq x y z
N MET A 1 -6.29 35.66 8.88
CA MET A 1 -6.51 34.40 8.13
C MET A 1 -5.36 34.24 7.15
N SER A 2 -4.34 33.46 7.51
CA SER A 2 -3.20 33.19 6.64
C SER A 2 -3.61 32.14 5.61
N THR A 3 -3.76 32.57 4.35
CA THR A 3 -3.93 31.69 3.19
C THR A 3 -2.63 30.92 2.99
N SER A 4 -2.55 29.74 3.59
CA SER A 4 -1.42 28.83 3.41
C SER A 4 -1.38 28.38 1.96
N ASN A 5 -0.47 28.99 1.18
CA ASN A 5 -0.06 28.58 -0.16
C ASN A 5 0.58 27.17 -0.09
N TYR A 6 -0.23 26.13 0.06
CA TYR A 6 0.23 24.74 -0.09
C TYR A 6 0.44 24.44 -1.57
N SER A 7 1.57 24.89 -2.12
CA SER A 7 2.03 24.46 -3.43
C SER A 7 2.33 22.95 -3.38
N PHE A 8 1.78 22.17 -4.33
CA PHE A 8 2.05 20.74 -4.48
C PHE A 8 3.55 20.40 -4.54
N LYS A 9 4.40 21.37 -4.91
CA LYS A 9 5.86 21.25 -4.93
C LYS A 9 6.48 20.83 -3.58
N ASN A 10 5.82 21.10 -2.45
CA ASN A 10 6.36 20.79 -1.12
C ASN A 10 5.85 19.47 -0.51
N ARG A 11 5.10 18.64 -1.24
CA ARG A 11 4.70 17.33 -0.72
C ARG A 11 5.83 16.33 -0.91
N CYS A 12 6.39 15.85 0.20
CA CYS A 12 7.44 14.83 0.18
C CYS A 12 6.94 13.54 -0.46
N VAL A 13 7.62 13.12 -1.53
CA VAL A 13 7.44 11.80 -2.12
C VAL A 13 8.26 10.79 -1.31
N SER A 14 7.60 9.72 -0.88
CA SER A 14 8.18 8.63 -0.09
C SER A 14 8.51 7.43 -0.97
N ILE A 15 9.64 6.78 -0.66
CA ILE A 15 10.00 5.48 -1.22
C ILE A 15 9.37 4.40 -0.33
N LEU A 16 8.49 3.59 -0.92
CA LEU A 16 7.84 2.47 -0.27
C LEU A 16 8.68 1.21 -0.48
N CYS A 17 9.04 0.53 0.61
CA CYS A 17 9.82 -0.69 0.58
C CYS A 17 9.07 -1.85 1.22
N CYS A 18 9.24 -3.06 0.69
CA CYS A 18 8.75 -4.26 1.34
C CYS A 18 9.43 -4.41 2.71
N LYS A 19 8.64 -4.53 3.78
CA LYS A 19 9.14 -4.69 5.15
C LYS A 19 10.12 -5.87 5.27
N PHE A 20 9.87 -6.94 4.53
CA PHE A 20 10.58 -8.21 4.61
C PHE A 20 11.81 -8.29 3.71
N CYS A 21 11.64 -8.15 2.39
CA CYS A 21 12.76 -8.32 1.43
C CYS A 21 13.47 -7.01 1.06
N LYS A 22 13.03 -5.88 1.62
CA LYS A 22 13.54 -4.51 1.37
C LYS A 22 13.47 -4.05 -0.09
N GLN A 23 12.83 -4.81 -0.98
CA GLN A 23 12.59 -4.38 -2.36
C GLN A 23 11.79 -3.08 -2.38
N VAL A 24 12.22 -2.14 -3.21
CA VAL A 24 11.45 -0.93 -3.52
C VAL A 24 10.17 -1.34 -4.25
N LEU A 25 9.03 -1.05 -3.64
CA LEU A 25 7.70 -1.26 -4.21
C LEU A 25 7.31 -0.09 -5.11
N SER A 26 7.50 1.14 -4.63
CA SER A 26 7.25 2.37 -5.38
C SER A 26 8.17 3.48 -4.89
N SER A 27 8.70 4.30 -5.79
CA SER A 27 9.42 5.53 -5.47
C SER A 27 8.53 6.77 -5.49
N ARG A 28 7.22 6.59 -5.65
CA ARG A 28 6.25 7.66 -5.91
C ARG A 28 5.07 7.64 -4.93
N GLY A 29 5.34 7.27 -3.69
CA GLY A 29 4.33 7.21 -2.64
C GLY A 29 4.09 8.58 -2.01
N MET A 30 2.85 9.08 -2.04
CA MET A 30 2.44 10.28 -1.30
C MET A 30 1.64 9.84 -0.08
N LYS A 31 2.05 10.24 1.13
CA LYS A 31 1.32 9.87 2.37
C LYS A 31 -0.09 10.45 2.32
N ALA A 32 -1.07 9.58 2.51
CA ALA A 32 -2.47 9.90 2.71
C ALA A 32 -2.82 9.62 4.18
N VAL A 33 -3.71 10.44 4.74
CA VAL A 33 -4.18 10.29 6.13
C VAL A 33 -5.67 10.03 6.08
N LEU A 34 -6.11 8.92 6.68
CA LEU A 34 -7.53 8.70 6.94
C LEU A 34 -7.92 9.54 8.16
N LEU A 35 -8.89 10.43 7.98
CA LEU A 35 -9.38 11.26 9.09
C LEU A 35 -10.06 10.43 10.19
N ALA A 36 -10.64 9.28 9.82
CA ALA A 36 -11.30 8.37 10.74
C ALA A 36 -10.33 7.45 11.49
N ASP A 37 -9.12 7.23 10.97
CA ASP A 37 -8.11 6.36 11.57
C ASP A 37 -6.70 6.83 11.17
N THR A 38 -6.04 7.50 12.12
CA THR A 38 -4.69 8.04 11.91
C THR A 38 -3.58 7.03 12.20
N GLU A 39 -3.90 5.84 12.72
CA GLU A 39 -2.91 4.80 13.00
C GLU A 39 -2.53 4.04 11.73
N ILE A 40 -3.40 4.06 10.71
CA ILE A 40 -3.15 3.46 9.40
C ILE A 40 -2.35 4.41 8.52
N ASP A 41 -1.14 3.99 8.18
CA ASP A 41 -0.34 4.64 7.14
C ASP A 41 -0.87 4.25 5.75
N LEU A 42 -1.48 5.22 5.06
CA LEU A 42 -1.85 5.08 3.66
C LEU A 42 -0.89 5.86 2.76
N TYR A 43 -0.68 5.33 1.55
CA TYR A 43 0.08 6.01 0.51
C TYR A 43 -0.65 5.92 -0.82
N SER A 44 -0.75 7.05 -1.51
CA SER A 44 -1.24 7.13 -2.88
C SER A 44 -0.06 7.03 -3.84
N THR A 45 -0.23 6.26 -4.92
CA THR A 45 0.73 6.16 -6.02
C THR A 45 0.02 6.50 -7.32
N ASP A 46 0.66 7.33 -8.15
CA ASP A 46 0.12 7.79 -9.43
C ASP A 46 0.18 6.73 -10.55
N ILE A 47 1.00 5.67 -10.42
CA ILE A 47 1.02 4.49 -11.31
C ILE A 47 1.12 3.23 -10.44
N PRO A 48 0.41 2.15 -10.78
CA PRO A 48 0.55 0.87 -10.09
C PRO A 48 2.01 0.36 -10.14
N PRO A 49 2.53 -0.18 -9.02
CA PRO A 49 3.89 -0.73 -8.97
C PRO A 49 4.00 -2.08 -9.71
N THR A 50 4.08 -2.03 -11.04
CA THR A 50 3.86 -3.13 -11.99
C THR A 50 4.85 -4.30 -11.92
N ASN A 51 6.02 -4.16 -11.29
CA ASN A 51 7.05 -5.22 -11.25
C ASN A 51 7.46 -5.67 -9.84
N ALA A 52 6.97 -4.98 -8.80
CA ALA A 52 7.38 -5.24 -7.42
C ALA A 52 6.28 -5.89 -6.59
N VAL A 53 5.03 -5.70 -6.98
CA VAL A 53 3.86 -6.32 -6.36
C VAL A 53 2.95 -6.93 -7.41
N ASP A 54 2.06 -7.80 -6.98
CA ASP A 54 0.94 -8.28 -7.79
C ASP A 54 -0.30 -8.44 -6.90
N PHE A 55 -1.46 -8.46 -7.53
CA PHE A 55 -2.71 -8.69 -6.84
C PHE A 55 -2.81 -10.12 -6.31
N ILE A 56 -3.33 -10.26 -5.10
CA ILE A 56 -3.55 -11.56 -4.47
C ILE A 56 -5.03 -11.72 -4.07
N GLY A 57 -5.53 -12.94 -4.17
CA GLY A 57 -6.90 -13.26 -3.78
C GLY A 57 -7.98 -12.65 -4.68
N THR A 58 -9.21 -12.68 -4.18
CA THR A 58 -10.40 -12.17 -4.85
C THR A 58 -10.62 -10.69 -4.55
N CYS A 59 -11.33 -10.01 -5.44
CA CYS A 59 -11.76 -8.64 -5.15
C CYS A 59 -12.85 -8.66 -4.08
N TYR A 60 -12.92 -7.60 -3.28
CA TYR A 60 -13.97 -7.40 -2.29
C TYR A 60 -14.43 -5.94 -2.31
N PHE A 61 -15.58 -5.68 -1.68
CA PHE A 61 -16.21 -4.36 -1.63
C PHE A 61 -16.45 -3.99 -0.18
N THR A 62 -16.50 -2.70 0.11
CA THR A 62 -16.94 -2.23 1.43
C THR A 62 -18.46 -2.09 1.46
N GLU A 63 -19.08 -2.20 2.63
CA GLU A 63 -20.53 -2.00 2.77
C GLU A 63 -20.95 -0.53 2.57
N ILE A 64 -20.04 0.41 2.87
CA ILE A 64 -20.31 1.85 2.88
C ILE A 64 -20.18 2.46 1.48
N CYS A 65 -19.29 1.93 0.65
CA CYS A 65 -19.12 2.37 -0.73
C CYS A 65 -18.84 1.20 -1.69
N GLN A 66 -19.30 1.33 -2.93
CA GLN A 66 -19.09 0.35 -4.01
C GLN A 66 -17.64 0.34 -4.54
N CYS A 67 -16.68 0.83 -3.77
CA CYS A 67 -15.27 0.78 -4.13
C CYS A 67 -14.80 -0.68 -4.17
N LYS A 68 -14.25 -1.08 -5.32
CA LYS A 68 -13.63 -2.39 -5.52
C LYS A 68 -12.23 -2.38 -4.94
N LEU A 69 -12.00 -3.22 -3.94
CA LEU A 69 -10.71 -3.40 -3.27
C LEU A 69 -10.09 -4.72 -3.68
N LYS A 70 -8.76 -4.76 -3.70
CA LYS A 70 -7.98 -5.97 -3.95
C LYS A 70 -6.65 -5.88 -3.22
N ASP A 71 -6.29 -6.96 -2.55
CA ASP A 71 -5.00 -7.05 -1.85
C ASP A 71 -3.85 -7.16 -2.85
N ILE A 72 -2.69 -6.63 -2.47
CA ILE A 72 -1.43 -6.76 -3.21
C ILE A 72 -0.35 -7.38 -2.35
N ALA A 73 0.59 -8.09 -2.96
CA ALA A 73 1.73 -8.67 -2.27
C ALA A 73 3.03 -8.46 -3.03
N CYS A 74 4.13 -8.34 -2.29
CA CYS A 74 5.46 -8.20 -2.87
C CYS A 74 5.90 -9.49 -3.57
N LEU A 75 6.24 -9.39 -4.86
CA LEU A 75 6.59 -10.53 -5.69
C LEU A 75 7.87 -11.23 -5.26
N LYS A 76 8.92 -10.51 -4.86
CA LYS A 76 10.20 -11.12 -4.45
C LYS A 76 10.07 -11.95 -3.17
N TRP A 77 9.27 -11.47 -2.21
CA TRP A 77 9.01 -12.23 -0.99
C TRP A 77 8.10 -13.43 -1.24
N CYS A 78 7.04 -13.25 -2.04
CA CYS A 78 6.10 -14.33 -2.36
C CYS A 78 6.69 -15.45 -3.22
N LYS A 79 7.73 -15.18 -4.01
CA LYS A 79 8.44 -16.18 -4.83
C LYS A 79 9.43 -17.04 -4.03
N SER A 80 9.67 -16.75 -2.75
CA SER A 80 10.50 -17.60 -1.89
C SER A 80 9.68 -18.80 -1.40
N ALA A 81 9.97 -19.99 -1.94
CA ALA A 81 9.25 -21.25 -1.68
C ALA A 81 9.12 -21.60 -0.18
N THR A 82 10.06 -21.14 0.65
CA THR A 82 10.11 -21.38 2.10
C THR A 82 9.20 -20.47 2.93
N LEU A 83 8.68 -19.36 2.36
CA LEU A 83 7.99 -18.30 3.11
C LEU A 83 6.54 -18.05 2.67
N GLY A 84 6.11 -18.59 1.52
CA GLY A 84 4.72 -18.57 1.07
C GLY A 84 3.72 -19.29 1.99
N GLN A 85 4.21 -20.18 2.88
CA GLN A 85 3.40 -20.82 3.92
C GLN A 85 3.13 -19.91 5.12
N LEU A 86 4.06 -19.01 5.50
CA LEU A 86 3.92 -18.08 6.63
C LEU A 86 2.92 -16.95 6.35
N ALA A 87 2.79 -16.51 5.09
CA ALA A 87 1.83 -15.47 4.70
C ALA A 87 0.36 -15.92 4.78
N ARG A 88 0.09 -17.23 4.74
CA ARG A 88 -1.27 -17.79 4.93
C ARG A 88 -1.69 -17.85 6.40
N GLY A 89 -0.74 -17.92 7.33
CA GLY A 89 -1.01 -18.08 8.77
C GLY A 89 -1.33 -16.79 9.53
N ARG A 90 -1.12 -15.60 8.94
CA ARG A 90 -1.34 -14.30 9.62
C ARG A 90 -2.64 -13.57 9.23
N ARG A 91 -3.52 -14.17 8.42
CA ARG A 91 -4.90 -13.67 8.18
C ARG A 91 -5.83 -13.90 9.39
N LYS A 92 -5.36 -13.64 10.60
CA LYS A 92 -6.18 -13.67 11.84
C LYS A 92 -6.44 -12.29 12.43
N TYR A 93 -6.03 -11.23 11.74
CA TYR A 93 -6.34 -9.85 12.13
C TYR A 93 -7.04 -9.14 10.98
N ARG A 94 -8.28 -9.55 10.76
CA ARG A 94 -9.35 -8.66 10.34
C ARG A 94 -10.66 -9.23 10.84
#